data_AF-A0AAP6VMH6-F1
#
_entry.id   AF-A0AAP6VMH6-F1
#
_cell.length_a   1.000
_cell.length_b   1.000
_cell.length_c   1.000
_cell.angle_alpha   90.00
_cell.angle_beta   90.00
_cell.angle_gamma   90.00
#
_symmetry.space_group_name_H-M   'P 1'
#
loop_
_entity.id
_entity.type
_entity.pdbx_description
1 polymer ?
#
loop_
_entity_poly.entity_id
_entity_poly.type
_entity_poly.pdbx_seq_one_letter_code
_entity_poly.pdbx_strand_id
1 'polypeptide(L)'
;MDYTTKFNPGDEVWTMSQNKPHKFQVASVEITLTAPNSPMRGRTTEVLVELINTAPRNNPQRLTFDARGCFATKQELIDHLFNSTNG
;
A
#
# COMPACT_ATOMS: atom_id res chain seq x y z
N MET A 1 2.90 15.86 -15.61
CA MET A 1 3.42 15.62 -14.25
C MET A 1 3.41 14.12 -14.11
N ASP A 2 4.57 13.49 -14.13
CA ASP A 2 4.66 12.04 -14.05
C ASP A 2 4.68 11.66 -12.57
N TYR A 3 3.76 10.79 -12.15
CA TYR A 3 3.69 10.32 -10.77
C TYR A 3 4.30 8.92 -10.70
N THR A 4 5.39 8.78 -9.96
CA THR A 4 6.01 7.49 -9.69
C THR A 4 5.39 6.89 -8.43
N THR A 5 4.85 5.68 -8.56
CA THR A 5 4.35 4.89 -7.42
C THR A 5 5.50 4.09 -6.79
N LYS A 6 5.40 3.78 -5.51
CA LYS A 6 6.38 2.93 -4.81
C LYS A 6 6.35 1.50 -5.32
N PHE A 7 5.14 1.01 -5.61
CA PHE A 7 4.89 -0.31 -6.19
C PHE A 7 3.90 -0.18 -7.34
N ASN A 8 3.88 -1.18 -8.20
CA ASN A 8 3.01 -1.25 -9.37
C ASN A 8 2.03 -2.43 -9.24
N PRO A 9 0.90 -2.39 -9.95
CA PRO A 9 0.04 -3.56 -10.10
C PRO A 9 0.85 -4.76 -10.60
N GLY A 10 0.70 -5.90 -9.92
CA GLY A 10 1.45 -7.14 -10.17
C GLY A 10 2.63 -7.37 -9.21
N ASP A 11 3.13 -6.33 -8.52
CA ASP A 11 4.22 -6.48 -7.56
C ASP A 11 3.75 -7.26 -6.33
N GLU A 12 4.61 -8.15 -5.83
CA GLU A 12 4.41 -8.82 -4.55
C GLU A 12 5.04 -8.00 -3.43
N VAL A 13 4.24 -7.69 -2.40
CA VAL A 13 4.66 -6.83 -1.29
C VAL A 13 4.31 -7.45 0.06
N TRP A 14 4.99 -6.98 1.09
CA TRP A 14 4.80 -7.36 2.49
C TRP A 14 4.30 -6.18 3.31
N THR A 15 3.30 -6.41 4.16
CA THR A 15 2.79 -5.43 5.11
C THR A 15 2.39 -6.11 6.43
N MET A 16 1.99 -5.34 7.44
CA MET A 16 1.33 -5.89 8.62
C MET A 16 -0.18 -5.83 8.43
N SER A 17 -0.84 -6.99 8.55
CA SER A 17 -2.29 -7.09 8.59
C SER A 17 -2.69 -7.96 9.78
N GLN A 18 -3.63 -7.47 10.60
CA GLN A 18 -4.09 -8.19 11.80
C GLN A 18 -2.94 -8.69 12.70
N ASN A 19 -1.94 -7.83 12.94
CA ASN A 19 -0.74 -8.12 13.72
C ASN A 19 0.12 -9.30 13.21
N LYS A 20 0.01 -9.64 11.92
CA LYS A 20 0.86 -10.65 11.28
C LYS A 20 1.47 -10.10 9.99
N PRO A 21 2.70 -10.50 9.64
CA PRO A 21 3.25 -10.26 8.30
C PRO A 21 2.34 -10.89 7.26
N HIS A 22 1.90 -10.06 6.32
CA HIS A 22 0.98 -10.42 5.24
C HIS A 22 1.65 -10.14 3.91
N LYS A 23 1.64 -11.13 3.02
CA LYS A 23 2.16 -11.02 1.66
C LYS A 23 0.98 -10.96 0.71
N PHE A 24 0.96 -9.99 -0.20
CA PHE A 24 -0.06 -9.90 -1.24
C PHE A 24 0.50 -9.38 -2.54
N GLN A 25 -0.23 -9.62 -3.63
CA GLN A 25 0.03 -9.02 -4.94
C GLN A 25 -0.81 -7.76 -5.10
N VAL A 26 -0.19 -6.65 -5.49
CA VAL A 26 -0.88 -5.38 -5.73
C VAL A 26 -1.82 -5.55 -6.93
N ALA A 27 -3.12 -5.42 -6.72
CA ALA A 27 -4.11 -5.46 -7.79
C ALA A 27 -4.24 -4.11 -8.51
N SER A 28 -4.17 -3.01 -7.75
CA SER A 28 -4.21 -1.64 -8.26
C SER A 28 -3.56 -0.67 -7.27
N VAL A 29 -3.18 0.51 -7.76
CA VAL A 29 -2.68 1.61 -6.93
C VAL A 29 -3.65 2.78 -7.04
N GLU A 30 -4.20 3.21 -5.90
CA GLU A 30 -5.07 4.39 -5.81
C GLU A 30 -4.27 5.58 -5.30
N ILE A 31 -4.30 6.70 -6.03
CA ILE A 31 -3.58 7.94 -5.68
C ILE A 31 -4.62 9.02 -5.38
N THR A 32 -4.64 9.50 -4.14
CA THR A 32 -5.50 10.62 -3.74
C THR A 32 -4.67 11.91 -3.65
N LEU A 33 -5.11 12.96 -4.33
CA LEU A 33 -4.51 14.30 -4.28
C LEU A 33 -5.47 15.27 -3.58
N THR A 34 -5.13 15.72 -2.38
CA THR A 34 -5.97 16.68 -1.64
C THR A 34 -5.36 18.07 -1.66
N ALA A 35 -6.04 19.06 -2.26
CA ALA A 35 -5.61 20.46 -2.25
C ALA A 35 -6.58 21.33 -1.42
N PRO A 36 -6.15 21.91 -0.29
CA PRO A 36 -6.92 22.96 0.36
C PRO A 36 -6.57 24.30 -0.30
N ASN A 37 -7.45 24.78 -1.17
CA ASN A 37 -7.51 26.16 -1.69
C ASN A 37 -6.24 26.75 -2.41
N SER A 38 -5.74 26.07 -3.46
CA SER A 38 -4.75 26.53 -4.48
C SER A 38 -3.24 26.34 -4.16
N PRO A 39 -2.34 26.45 -5.17
CA PRO A 39 -2.00 25.45 -6.18
C PRO A 39 -0.97 24.43 -5.65
N MET A 40 -1.26 23.14 -5.74
CA MET A 40 -0.28 22.04 -5.61
C MET A 40 0.63 22.02 -4.37
N ARG A 41 0.14 22.34 -3.17
CA ARG A 41 0.65 21.66 -1.96
C ARG A 41 -0.33 20.56 -1.56
N GLY A 42 -0.50 19.63 -2.50
CA GLY A 42 -1.37 18.48 -2.34
C GLY A 42 -0.73 17.45 -1.42
N ARG A 43 -1.43 17.02 -0.36
CA ARG A 43 -1.04 15.80 0.34
C ARG A 43 -1.39 14.64 -0.59
N THR A 44 -0.37 13.97 -1.12
CA THR A 44 -0.58 12.77 -1.93
C THR A 44 -0.55 11.54 -1.04
N THR A 45 -1.59 10.72 -1.16
CA THR A 45 -1.65 9.41 -0.50
C THR A 45 -1.67 8.34 -1.58
N GLU A 46 -0.72 7.41 -1.50
CA GLU A 46 -0.66 6.22 -2.34
C GLU A 46 -1.16 5.01 -1.55
N VAL A 47 -2.16 4.34 -2.10
CA VAL A 47 -2.83 3.18 -1.47
C VAL A 47 -2.69 1.99 -2.40
N LEU A 48 -2.14 0.90 -1.88
CA LEU A 48 -2.07 -0.39 -2.56
C LEU A 48 -3.32 -1.21 -2.26
N VAL A 49 -3.89 -1.82 -3.29
CA VAL A 49 -5.12 -2.60 -3.19
C VAL A 49 -4.82 -4.09 -3.33
N GLU A 50 -5.35 -4.90 -2.43
CA GLU A 50 -5.39 -6.36 -2.52
C GLU A 50 -6.82 -6.83 -2.82
N LEU A 51 -6.98 -7.83 -3.66
CA LEU A 51 -8.26 -8.51 -3.89
C LEU A 51 -8.29 -9.85 -3.14
N ILE A 52 -9.15 -9.98 -2.14
CA ILE A 52 -9.20 -11.15 -1.25
C ILE A 52 -10.33 -12.14 -1.57
N ASN A 53 -11.25 -11.78 -2.47
CA ASN A 53 -12.32 -12.67 -2.91
C ASN A 53 -12.60 -12.46 -4.41
N THR A 54 -12.17 -13.40 -5.26
CA THR A 54 -12.38 -13.37 -6.72
C THR A 54 -13.55 -14.24 -7.17
N ALA A 55 -14.38 -14.74 -6.25
CA ALA A 55 -15.52 -15.58 -6.60
C ALA A 55 -16.54 -14.79 -7.44
N PRO A 56 -16.99 -15.32 -8.59
CA PRO A 56 -17.76 -14.57 -9.60
C PRO A 56 -19.14 -14.07 -9.15
N ARG A 57 -19.64 -14.49 -7.97
CA ARG A 57 -20.97 -14.12 -7.45
C ARG A 57 -20.95 -13.14 -6.28
N ASN A 58 -19.80 -12.92 -5.65
CA ASN A 58 -19.68 -12.00 -4.52
C ASN A 58 -18.83 -10.81 -4.91
N ASN A 59 -19.33 -9.61 -4.62
CA ASN A 59 -18.62 -8.36 -4.84
C ASN A 59 -17.18 -8.51 -4.33
N PRO A 60 -16.15 -8.29 -5.16
CA PRO A 60 -14.77 -8.58 -4.77
C PRO A 60 -14.43 -7.74 -3.55
N GLN A 61 -14.11 -8.41 -2.46
CA GLN A 61 -13.64 -7.73 -1.26
C GLN A 61 -12.22 -7.24 -1.53
N ARG A 62 -12.00 -5.96 -1.22
CA ARG A 62 -10.72 -5.30 -1.37
C ARG A 62 -10.17 -4.90 -0.01
N LEU A 63 -8.91 -5.18 0.22
CA LEU A 63 -8.14 -4.59 1.33
C LEU A 63 -7.27 -3.48 0.77
N THR A 64 -7.04 -2.46 1.58
CA THR A 64 -6.28 -1.27 1.19
C THR A 64 -5.18 -1.02 2.20
N PHE A 65 -3.96 -0.81 1.72
CA PHE A 65 -2.78 -0.58 2.55
C PHE A 65 -2.06 0.69 2.10
N ASP A 66 -1.62 1.52 3.04
CA ASP A 66 -0.77 2.68 2.72
C ASP A 66 0.57 2.18 2.17
N ALA A 67 0.99 2.68 1.01
CA ALA A 67 2.24 2.26 0.37
C ALA A 67 3.47 2.46 1.28
N ARG A 68 3.43 3.43 2.21
CA ARG A 68 4.49 3.66 3.19
C ARG A 68 4.67 2.48 4.15
N GLY A 69 3.60 1.74 4.45
CA GLY A 69 3.62 0.55 5.30
C GLY A 69 3.80 -0.77 4.54
N CYS A 70 4.14 -0.71 3.25
CA CYS A 70 4.38 -1.88 2.41
C CYS A 70 5.86 -1.95 1.99
N PHE A 71 6.41 -3.16 1.90
CA PHE A 71 7.83 -3.42 1.67
C PHE A 71 8.03 -4.50 0.61
N ALA A 72 9.15 -4.47 -0.11
CA ALA A 72 9.41 -5.45 -1.17
C ALA A 72 9.72 -6.83 -0.58
N THR A 73 10.34 -6.85 0.60
CA THR A 73 10.71 -8.08 1.30
C THR A 73 10.16 -8.16 2.71
N LYS A 74 9.98 -9.40 3.21
CA LYS A 74 9.62 -9.63 4.61
C LYS A 74 10.68 -9.09 5.57
N GLN A 75 11.96 -9.13 5.18
CA GLN A 75 13.06 -8.64 6.03
C GLN A 75 12.96 -7.13 6.21
N GLU A 76 12.72 -6.37 5.14
CA GLU A 76 12.49 -4.92 5.23
C GLU A 76 11.32 -4.58 6.15
N LEU A 77 10.22 -5.35 6.10
CA LEU A 77 9.11 -5.19 7.02
C LEU A 77 9.53 -5.42 8.48
N ILE A 78 10.27 -6.51 8.74
CA ILE A 78 10.76 -6.83 10.09
C ILE A 78 11.70 -5.72 10.58
N ASP A 79 12.66 -5.31 9.77
CA ASP A 79 13.60 -4.25 10.11
C ASP A 79 12.86 -2.96 10.41
N HIS A 80 11.83 -2.61 9.64
CA HIS A 80 10.99 -1.45 9.92
C HIS A 80 10.27 -1.55 11.27
N LEU A 81 9.74 -2.73 11.62
CA LEU A 81 8.99 -2.92 12.87
C LEU A 81 9.89 -2.89 14.12
N PHE A 82 11.11 -3.41 14.03
CA PHE A 82 11.98 -3.63 15.19
C PHE A 82 13.17 -2.68 15.28
N ASN A 83 13.57 -2.02 14.18
CA ASN A 83 14.73 -1.10 14.16
C ASN A 83 14.33 0.38 14.12
N SER A 84 13.04 0.72 13.93
CA SER A 84 12.56 2.12 13.93
C SER A 84 12.45 2.74 15.34
N THR A 85 12.83 2.03 16.40
CA THR A 85 12.79 2.48 17.81
C THR A 85 14.08 3.10 18.33
N ASN A 86 15.10 3.33 17.49
CA ASN A 86 16.36 3.98 17.88
C ASN A 86 16.50 5.42 17.33
N GLY A 87 15.50 6.27 17.60
CA GLY A 87 15.52 7.69 17.24
C GLY A 87 14.95 8.57 18.34
#